data_AF-A0A7J4VYT6-F1
#
_entry.id   AF-A0A7J4VYT6-F1
#
_cell.length_a   1.000
_cell.length_b   1.000
_cell.length_c   1.000
_cell.angle_alpha   90.00
_cell.angle_beta   90.00
_cell.angle_gamma   90.00
#
_symmetry.space_group_name_H-M   'P 1'
#
loop_
_entity.id
_entity.type
_entity.pdbx_description
1 polymer ?
#
loop_
_entity_poly.entity_id
_entity_poly.type
_entity_poly.pdbx_seq_one_letter_code
_entity_poly.pdbx_strand_id
1 'polypeptide(L)'
;MNIKGLLFGSAAALAAASSAHAADAVVAAEPEPLNYVRICDAYGVGYFYIPGTETCIKIGGKIRTEGEWYDAYNPSSRVGTLWHDRTELNIDTATDTEFGALKTNTIFRWEWNDGGSTSSKLLFANISLGGFTVGKLDSQYNLYAGYAGDVINDDVIYDGPYELNQLTYNYDSGTGFTGVISLEDSNSTSTGDASYGASWWTDDKENHYAPDVVAGLGYTTGTLGFKVVGGYDSIVEEGAIKARIDAKLGGVEAFLMGGWNTDGDKLNKYAGTNQDRSACPVDHPELCGWGDWALWGGVGVPFNDKLKWNLQLAYTDSKIFEATTNLKFNPVKNLLVEPELTYVHYDSINDDTVAGILRFERNF
;
A
#
# COMPACT_ATOMS: atom_id res chain seq x y z
N MET A 1 30.76 -52.04 -59.38
CA MET A 1 31.25 -53.08 -58.43
C MET A 1 30.66 -52.71 -57.08
N ASN A 2 29.76 -53.43 -56.41
CA ASN A 2 29.41 -54.84 -56.42
C ASN A 2 27.87 -55.01 -56.50
N ILE A 3 27.45 -56.21 -56.84
CA ILE A 3 26.16 -56.59 -57.40
C ILE A 3 25.45 -57.60 -56.45
N LYS A 4 24.13 -57.80 -56.66
CA LYS A 4 23.23 -58.88 -56.17
C LYS A 4 22.63 -58.71 -54.77
N GLY A 5 21.34 -58.97 -54.54
CA GLY A 5 20.29 -59.56 -55.37
C GLY A 5 18.95 -59.51 -54.63
N LEU A 6 17.80 -59.37 -55.32
CA LEU A 6 16.90 -60.48 -55.74
C LEU A 6 16.15 -61.12 -54.54
N LEU A 7 14.84 -61.40 -54.51
CA LEU A 7 13.69 -61.35 -55.42
C LEU A 7 12.42 -61.60 -54.54
N PHE A 8 11.31 -61.00 -54.95
CA PHE A 8 9.95 -61.55 -55.13
C PHE A 8 9.25 -62.46 -54.10
N GLY A 9 7.95 -62.14 -53.99
CA GLY A 9 6.84 -63.11 -54.02
C GLY A 9 6.10 -63.20 -52.69
N SER A 10 4.78 -63.22 -52.60
CA SER A 10 3.72 -63.29 -53.59
C SER A 10 2.42 -62.87 -52.91
N ALA A 11 1.51 -62.30 -53.70
CA ALA A 11 0.11 -62.11 -53.35
C ALA A 11 -0.58 -63.45 -53.06
N ALA A 12 -1.42 -63.48 -52.02
CA ALA A 12 -2.53 -64.40 -51.90
C ALA A 12 -3.76 -63.59 -51.50
N ALA A 13 -4.79 -63.69 -52.32
CA ALA A 13 -6.06 -62.99 -52.22
C ALA A 13 -7.19 -63.98 -51.82
N LEU A 14 -8.27 -63.41 -51.27
CA LEU A 14 -9.59 -64.00 -50.97
C LEU A 14 -9.62 -65.00 -49.78
N ALA A 15 -10.62 -65.06 -48.89
CA ALA A 15 -12.05 -64.80 -49.02
C ALA A 15 -12.71 -64.49 -47.65
N ALA A 16 -13.94 -64.01 -47.72
CA ALA A 16 -14.80 -63.44 -46.70
C ALA A 16 -15.20 -64.34 -45.50
N ALA A 17 -15.47 -63.71 -44.35
CA ALA A 17 -16.64 -63.97 -43.53
C ALA A 17 -16.87 -62.81 -42.55
N SER A 18 -18.09 -62.28 -42.56
CA SER A 18 -18.64 -61.34 -41.61
C SER A 18 -18.60 -61.90 -40.17
N SER A 19 -17.83 -61.25 -39.30
CA SER A 19 -18.18 -61.16 -37.88
C SER A 19 -18.38 -59.69 -37.54
N ALA A 20 -19.65 -59.32 -37.39
CA ALA A 20 -20.04 -58.06 -36.79
C ALA A 20 -19.46 -58.03 -35.37
N HIS A 21 -18.37 -57.27 -35.19
CA HIS A 21 -18.00 -56.76 -33.89
C HIS A 21 -18.36 -55.29 -33.89
N ALA A 22 -19.33 -54.94 -33.06
CA ALA A 22 -19.56 -53.57 -32.65
C ALA A 22 -18.26 -53.04 -32.04
N ALA A 23 -17.47 -52.34 -32.85
CA ALA A 23 -16.43 -51.46 -32.36
C ALA A 23 -17.11 -50.12 -32.08
N ASP A 24 -17.90 -50.07 -31.01
CA ASP A 24 -18.06 -48.81 -30.30
C ASP A 24 -16.73 -48.59 -29.57
N ALA A 25 -15.73 -48.16 -30.35
CA ALA A 25 -14.53 -47.58 -29.80
C ALA A 25 -14.98 -46.25 -29.21
N VAL A 26 -15.53 -46.31 -27.99
CA VAL A 26 -15.42 -45.22 -27.06
C VAL A 26 -13.93 -45.10 -26.82
N VAL A 27 -13.27 -44.35 -27.71
CA VAL A 27 -12.07 -43.61 -27.36
C VAL A 27 -12.54 -42.76 -26.20
N ALA A 28 -12.37 -43.28 -24.98
CA ALA A 28 -12.28 -42.44 -23.83
C ALA A 28 -11.14 -41.49 -24.21
N ALA A 29 -11.52 -40.28 -24.65
CA ALA A 29 -10.59 -39.17 -24.70
C ALA A 29 -9.95 -39.20 -23.32
N GLU A 30 -8.68 -39.62 -23.28
CA GLU A 30 -7.86 -39.49 -22.09
C GLU A 30 -8.07 -38.03 -21.70
N PRO A 31 -8.72 -37.75 -20.55
CA PRO A 31 -9.16 -36.40 -20.25
C PRO A 31 -7.92 -35.55 -20.35
N GLU A 32 -7.90 -34.63 -21.33
CA GLU A 32 -6.77 -33.73 -21.46
C GLU A 32 -6.53 -33.17 -20.07
N PRO A 33 -5.30 -33.22 -19.54
CA PRO A 33 -5.04 -32.74 -18.21
C PRO A 33 -5.59 -31.33 -18.16
N LEU A 34 -6.70 -31.17 -17.44
CA LEU A 34 -7.43 -29.91 -17.41
C LEU A 34 -6.46 -28.95 -16.74
N ASN A 35 -5.81 -28.13 -17.56
CA ASN A 35 -4.96 -27.04 -17.10
C ASN A 35 -5.91 -25.99 -16.55
N TYR A 36 -6.44 -26.25 -15.35
CA TYR A 36 -7.43 -25.40 -14.69
C TYR A 36 -6.88 -23.99 -14.47
N VAL A 37 -5.56 -23.86 -14.38
CA VAL A 37 -4.89 -22.59 -14.17
C VAL A 37 -4.03 -22.28 -15.39
N ARG A 38 -4.52 -21.36 -16.23
CA ARG A 38 -3.76 -20.82 -17.37
C ARG A 38 -3.06 -19.55 -16.91
N ILE A 39 -1.79 -19.40 -17.28
CA ILE A 39 -1.03 -18.18 -17.00
C ILE A 39 -1.64 -17.03 -17.80
N CYS A 40 -1.77 -15.85 -17.17
CA CYS A 40 -2.18 -14.62 -17.84
C CYS A 40 -1.02 -13.62 -17.81
N ASP A 41 -0.25 -13.56 -18.89
CA ASP A 41 0.92 -12.67 -18.96
C ASP A 41 0.57 -11.20 -19.26
N ALA A 42 -0.68 -10.92 -19.67
CA ALA A 42 -1.14 -9.60 -20.10
C ALA A 42 -1.00 -8.52 -19.01
N TYR A 43 -1.15 -8.89 -17.73
CA TYR A 43 -1.12 -7.96 -16.60
C TYR A 43 0.09 -8.16 -15.68
N GLY A 44 1.06 -8.98 -16.11
CA GLY A 44 2.33 -9.20 -15.43
C GLY A 44 2.42 -10.51 -14.65
N VAL A 45 3.54 -10.68 -13.96
CA VAL A 45 3.89 -11.93 -13.27
C VAL A 45 2.92 -12.21 -12.12
N GLY A 46 2.49 -13.48 -12.03
CA GLY A 46 1.64 -13.97 -10.95
C GLY A 46 0.14 -13.92 -11.24
N TYR A 47 -0.26 -13.44 -12.43
CA TYR A 47 -1.64 -13.50 -12.89
C TYR A 47 -1.97 -14.84 -13.56
N PHE A 48 -3.17 -15.33 -13.30
CA PHE A 48 -3.75 -16.52 -13.92
C PHE A 48 -5.17 -16.23 -14.37
N TYR A 49 -5.64 -16.88 -15.42
CA TYR A 49 -7.04 -16.76 -15.83
C TYR A 49 -7.97 -17.43 -14.82
N ILE A 50 -9.05 -16.75 -14.44
CA ILE A 50 -10.16 -17.37 -13.74
C ILE A 50 -10.83 -18.37 -14.71
N PRO A 51 -10.98 -19.66 -14.32
CA PRO A 51 -11.54 -20.68 -15.20
C PRO A 51 -12.88 -20.27 -15.81
N GLY A 52 -13.01 -20.43 -17.13
CA GLY A 52 -14.23 -20.08 -17.87
C GLY A 52 -14.41 -18.59 -18.19
N THR A 53 -13.39 -17.74 -17.93
CA THR A 53 -13.44 -16.30 -18.22
C THR A 53 -12.17 -15.81 -18.94
N GLU A 54 -12.20 -14.56 -19.40
CA GLU A 54 -11.03 -13.81 -19.88
C GLU A 54 -10.41 -12.92 -18.78
N THR A 55 -10.97 -12.96 -17.57
CA THR A 55 -10.48 -12.20 -16.42
C THR A 55 -9.28 -12.89 -15.79
N CYS A 56 -8.23 -12.11 -15.54
CA CYS A 56 -7.04 -12.54 -14.86
C CYS A 56 -7.13 -12.20 -13.36
N ILE A 57 -6.62 -13.09 -12.52
CA ILE A 57 -6.53 -12.93 -11.07
C ILE A 57 -5.10 -13.14 -10.61
N LYS A 58 -4.65 -12.31 -9.67
CA LYS A 58 -3.40 -12.49 -8.93
C LYS A 58 -3.74 -12.58 -7.45
N ILE A 59 -3.16 -13.58 -6.79
CA ILE A 59 -3.24 -13.77 -5.35
C ILE A 59 -1.83 -13.61 -4.80
N GLY A 60 -1.71 -12.80 -3.77
CA GLY A 60 -0.46 -12.64 -3.03
C GLY A 60 -0.75 -12.19 -1.62
N GLY A 61 0.29 -11.75 -0.92
CA GLY A 61 0.11 -11.20 0.41
C GLY A 61 1.40 -11.19 1.20
N LYS A 62 1.24 -11.04 2.51
CA LYS A 62 2.35 -11.05 3.43
C LYS A 62 1.97 -11.59 4.79
N ILE A 63 2.98 -12.14 5.46
CA ILE A 63 2.95 -12.42 6.90
C ILE A 63 4.06 -11.58 7.51
N ARG A 64 3.70 -10.78 8.49
CA ARG A 64 4.58 -9.93 9.28
C ARG A 64 4.43 -10.31 10.74
N THR A 65 5.56 -10.44 11.41
CA THR A 65 5.63 -10.72 12.85
C THR A 65 6.73 -9.84 13.42
N GLU A 66 6.43 -9.10 14.48
CA GLU A 66 7.34 -8.10 15.01
C GLU A 66 7.25 -7.99 16.53
N GLY A 67 8.41 -7.77 17.13
CA GLY A 67 8.51 -7.38 18.54
C GLY A 67 8.71 -5.88 18.62
N GLU A 68 7.89 -5.22 19.42
CA GLU A 68 7.94 -3.78 19.64
C GLU A 68 8.32 -3.49 21.09
N TRP A 69 9.04 -2.39 21.31
CA TRP A 69 9.52 -1.91 22.60
C TRP A 69 9.16 -0.45 22.73
N TYR A 70 8.40 -0.09 23.77
CA TYR A 70 7.76 1.22 23.92
C TYR A 70 6.93 1.62 22.68
N ASP A 71 6.50 2.90 22.63
CA ASP A 71 5.62 3.43 21.60
C ASP A 71 6.14 4.81 21.15
N ALA A 72 6.35 4.97 19.85
CA ALA A 72 6.80 6.23 19.25
C ALA A 72 5.70 7.31 19.22
N TYR A 73 4.44 6.90 19.33
CA TYR A 73 3.26 7.77 19.26
C TYR A 73 2.73 8.12 20.65
N ASN A 74 3.29 7.50 21.70
CA ASN A 74 2.80 7.64 23.07
C ASN A 74 3.96 7.67 24.08
N PRO A 75 4.39 8.87 24.54
CA PRO A 75 5.45 9.00 25.53
C PRO A 75 5.04 8.50 26.92
N SER A 76 3.74 8.28 27.18
CA SER A 76 3.25 7.70 28.42
C SER A 76 3.20 6.16 28.42
N SER A 77 3.41 5.52 27.27
CA SER A 77 3.48 4.06 27.17
C SER A 77 4.63 3.53 28.02
N ARG A 78 4.35 2.54 28.87
CA ARG A 78 5.35 1.87 29.74
C ARG A 78 5.44 0.38 29.42
N VAL A 79 5.00 -0.01 28.22
CA VAL A 79 5.04 -1.41 27.80
C VAL A 79 6.49 -1.79 27.54
N GLY A 80 6.95 -2.86 28.20
CA GLY A 80 8.29 -3.40 27.99
C GLY A 80 8.42 -3.95 26.57
N THR A 81 7.84 -5.13 26.32
CA THR A 81 7.81 -5.70 24.97
C THR A 81 6.40 -6.17 24.68
N LEU A 82 5.95 -5.89 23.47
CA LEU A 82 4.72 -6.41 22.91
C LEU A 82 5.03 -7.10 21.58
N TRP A 83 4.22 -8.10 21.25
CA TRP A 83 4.33 -8.82 19.99
C TRP A 83 3.13 -8.49 19.11
N HIS A 84 3.38 -8.25 17.83
CA HIS A 84 2.36 -7.93 16.86
C HIS A 84 2.53 -8.77 15.60
N ASP A 85 1.44 -9.42 15.20
CA ASP A 85 1.36 -10.21 13.98
C ASP A 85 0.36 -9.59 13.02
N ARG A 86 0.76 -9.38 11.76
CA ARG A 86 -0.09 -8.91 10.67
C ARG A 86 -0.04 -9.87 9.50
N THR A 87 -1.21 -10.30 9.03
CA THR A 87 -1.34 -11.09 7.80
C THR A 87 -2.19 -10.32 6.80
N GLU A 88 -1.76 -10.27 5.55
CA GLU A 88 -2.53 -9.70 4.45
C GLU A 88 -2.74 -10.73 3.34
N LEU A 89 -3.97 -10.75 2.80
CA LEU A 89 -4.33 -11.47 1.59
C LEU A 89 -4.74 -10.45 0.52
N ASN A 90 -4.00 -10.43 -0.57
CA ASN A 90 -4.17 -9.50 -1.68
C ASN A 90 -4.79 -10.25 -2.85
N ILE A 91 -5.85 -9.67 -3.41
CA ILE A 91 -6.55 -10.20 -4.58
C ILE A 91 -6.69 -9.06 -5.60
N ASP A 92 -5.97 -9.20 -6.70
CA ASP A 92 -6.07 -8.29 -7.84
C ASP A 92 -6.76 -9.01 -9.00
N THR A 93 -7.67 -8.33 -9.69
CA THR A 93 -8.22 -8.83 -10.95
C THR A 93 -8.06 -7.82 -12.06
N ALA A 94 -7.98 -8.30 -13.30
CA ALA A 94 -7.86 -7.46 -14.48
C ALA A 94 -8.51 -8.12 -15.70
N THR A 95 -9.18 -7.31 -16.51
CA THR A 95 -9.74 -7.74 -17.80
C THR A 95 -9.73 -6.58 -18.79
N ASP A 96 -9.50 -6.88 -20.07
CA ASP A 96 -9.47 -5.85 -21.10
C ASP A 96 -10.90 -5.45 -21.48
N THR A 97 -11.08 -4.16 -21.73
CA THR A 97 -12.33 -3.56 -22.21
C THR A 97 -12.00 -2.56 -23.29
N GLU A 98 -13.03 -2.06 -23.99
CA GLU A 98 -12.90 -0.98 -24.96
C GLU A 98 -12.40 0.35 -24.37
N PHE A 99 -12.44 0.50 -23.04
CA PHE A 99 -11.96 1.68 -22.30
C PHE A 99 -10.59 1.47 -21.65
N GLY A 100 -9.92 0.34 -21.96
CA GLY A 100 -8.67 -0.09 -21.34
C GLY A 100 -8.87 -1.20 -20.30
N ALA A 101 -7.83 -1.49 -19.52
CA ALA A 101 -7.89 -2.53 -18.51
C ALA A 101 -8.80 -2.12 -17.35
N LEU A 102 -9.88 -2.87 -17.14
CA LEU A 102 -10.69 -2.82 -15.93
C LEU A 102 -9.99 -3.64 -14.84
N LYS A 103 -9.67 -3.00 -13.72
CA LYS A 103 -8.94 -3.65 -12.62
C LYS A 103 -9.70 -3.55 -11.31
N THR A 104 -9.48 -4.53 -10.44
CA THR A 104 -9.87 -4.46 -9.04
C THR A 104 -8.68 -4.77 -8.15
N ASN A 105 -8.66 -4.16 -6.98
CA ASN A 105 -7.67 -4.45 -5.93
C ASN A 105 -8.40 -4.59 -4.59
N THR A 106 -8.16 -5.72 -3.93
CA THR A 106 -8.69 -6.02 -2.60
C THR A 106 -7.56 -6.47 -1.68
N ILE A 107 -7.49 -5.90 -0.47
CA ILE A 107 -6.59 -6.36 0.58
C ILE A 107 -7.40 -6.65 1.84
N PHE A 108 -7.38 -7.90 2.28
CA PHE A 108 -7.85 -8.28 3.62
C PHE A 108 -6.67 -8.29 4.56
N ARG A 109 -6.79 -7.64 5.72
CA ARG A 109 -5.77 -7.61 6.76
C ARG A 109 -6.32 -8.20 8.05
N TRP A 110 -5.51 -9.03 8.70
CA TRP A 110 -5.74 -9.52 10.05
C TRP A 110 -4.58 -9.13 10.94
N GLU A 111 -4.89 -8.66 12.13
CA GLU A 111 -3.88 -8.21 13.09
C GLU A 111 -4.14 -8.85 14.44
N TRP A 112 -3.08 -9.33 15.07
CA TRP A 112 -3.12 -9.86 16.41
C TRP A 112 -2.06 -9.15 17.25
N ASN A 113 -2.51 -8.54 18.34
CA ASN A 113 -1.66 -7.89 19.33
C ASN A 113 -1.57 -8.79 20.56
N ASP A 114 -0.39 -8.87 21.18
CA ASP A 114 -0.08 -9.77 22.29
C ASP A 114 -1.19 -9.87 23.36
N GLY A 115 -1.70 -11.08 23.56
CA GLY A 115 -2.78 -11.39 24.51
C GLY A 115 -4.19 -10.92 24.10
N GLY A 116 -4.34 -10.29 22.92
CA GLY A 116 -5.60 -9.74 22.41
C GLY A 116 -6.38 -10.66 21.48
N SER A 117 -7.53 -10.15 21.00
CA SER A 117 -8.30 -10.77 19.92
C SER A 117 -7.75 -10.36 18.55
N THR A 118 -7.84 -11.25 17.57
CA THR A 118 -7.51 -10.92 16.18
C THR A 118 -8.53 -9.95 15.59
N SER A 119 -8.07 -8.77 15.13
CA SER A 119 -8.88 -7.83 14.36
C SER A 119 -8.88 -8.23 12.88
N SER A 120 -9.93 -7.84 12.15
CA SER A 120 -10.05 -8.08 10.70
C SER A 120 -10.44 -6.78 10.02
N LYS A 121 -9.78 -6.44 8.91
CA LYS A 121 -9.97 -5.19 8.18
C LYS A 121 -10.04 -5.44 6.67
N LEU A 122 -11.02 -4.82 6.01
CA LEU A 122 -10.98 -4.63 4.56
C LEU A 122 -10.12 -3.39 4.31
N LEU A 123 -8.83 -3.61 4.07
CA LEU A 123 -7.84 -2.53 3.96
C LEU A 123 -8.09 -1.73 2.68
N PHE A 124 -8.02 -2.39 1.53
CA PHE A 124 -8.35 -1.81 0.22
C PHE A 124 -9.47 -2.60 -0.46
N ALA A 125 -10.31 -1.89 -1.21
CA ALA A 125 -11.37 -2.46 -2.03
C ALA A 125 -11.81 -1.45 -3.09
N ASN A 126 -11.22 -1.52 -4.28
CA ASN A 126 -11.43 -0.53 -5.32
C ASN A 126 -11.52 -1.14 -6.72
N ILE A 127 -12.08 -0.34 -7.63
CA ILE A 127 -12.22 -0.62 -9.06
C ILE A 127 -11.53 0.53 -9.80
N SER A 128 -10.74 0.23 -10.83
CA SER A 128 -10.13 1.25 -11.69
C SER A 128 -10.28 0.95 -13.18
N LEU A 129 -10.45 2.02 -13.97
CA LEU A 129 -10.60 1.97 -15.42
C LEU A 129 -10.25 3.33 -16.02
N GLY A 130 -9.37 3.36 -17.02
CA GLY A 130 -9.13 4.57 -17.83
C GLY A 130 -8.69 5.82 -17.02
N GLY A 131 -7.94 5.62 -15.94
CA GLY A 131 -7.50 6.69 -15.01
C GLY A 131 -8.47 6.98 -13.86
N PHE A 132 -9.71 6.48 -13.93
CA PHE A 132 -10.65 6.56 -12.83
C PHE A 132 -10.40 5.45 -11.81
N THR A 133 -10.63 5.77 -10.54
CA THR A 133 -10.66 4.82 -9.42
C THR A 133 -11.87 5.12 -8.54
N VAL A 134 -12.60 4.09 -8.12
CA VAL A 134 -13.69 4.20 -7.15
C VAL A 134 -13.56 3.11 -6.08
N GLY A 135 -13.75 3.47 -4.82
CA GLY A 135 -13.76 2.54 -3.68
C GLY A 135 -12.77 2.92 -2.59
N LYS A 136 -12.43 1.97 -1.72
CA LYS A 136 -11.59 2.17 -0.53
C LYS A 136 -10.10 2.04 -0.84
N LEU A 137 -9.36 3.09 -0.55
CA LEU A 137 -7.91 3.25 -0.70
C LEU A 137 -7.41 4.28 0.33
N ASP A 138 -6.10 4.42 0.47
CA ASP A 138 -5.54 5.61 1.13
C ASP A 138 -5.84 6.88 0.34
N SER A 139 -5.90 8.03 1.01
CA SER A 139 -6.15 9.30 0.34
C SER A 139 -5.13 9.58 -0.76
N GLN A 140 -5.56 10.25 -1.83
CA GLN A 140 -4.65 10.76 -2.83
C GLN A 140 -3.67 11.79 -2.24
N TYR A 141 -3.99 12.40 -1.10
CA TYR A 141 -3.06 13.25 -0.37
C TYR A 141 -1.77 12.51 0.03
N ASN A 142 -1.85 11.19 0.25
CA ASN A 142 -0.71 10.32 0.52
C ASN A 142 -0.31 9.49 -0.72
N LEU A 143 -1.24 8.79 -1.37
CA LEU A 143 -0.94 7.94 -2.53
C LEU A 143 -0.33 8.70 -3.70
N TYR A 144 -0.86 9.89 -4.01
CA TYR A 144 -0.36 10.67 -5.15
C TYR A 144 0.98 11.32 -4.81
N ALA A 145 1.08 12.04 -3.68
CA ALA A 145 2.31 12.75 -3.30
C ALA A 145 3.44 11.80 -2.87
N GLY A 146 3.11 10.65 -2.30
CA GLY A 146 4.02 9.72 -1.64
C GLY A 146 3.93 9.85 -0.11
N TYR A 147 3.82 8.70 0.58
CA TYR A 147 4.01 8.56 2.03
C TYR A 147 5.41 9.02 2.44
N ALA A 148 5.64 9.35 3.72
CA ALA A 148 6.89 9.89 4.24
C ALA A 148 8.17 9.09 3.87
N GLY A 149 8.86 8.49 4.85
CA GLY A 149 10.15 7.82 4.66
C GLY A 149 10.04 6.31 4.53
N ASP A 150 11.13 5.68 4.09
CA ASP A 150 11.24 4.22 4.05
C ASP A 150 11.64 3.66 5.43
N VAL A 151 10.83 4.00 6.44
CA VAL A 151 10.94 3.52 7.82
C VAL A 151 9.62 2.86 8.27
N ILE A 152 9.59 2.18 9.42
CA ILE A 152 8.39 1.51 9.94
C ILE A 152 7.44 2.53 10.57
N ASN A 153 7.96 3.41 11.43
CA ASN A 153 7.26 4.51 12.06
C ASN A 153 7.46 5.78 11.23
N ASP A 154 6.98 5.76 9.98
CA ASP A 154 7.16 6.87 9.03
C ASP A 154 6.15 8.01 9.23
N ASP A 155 5.08 7.76 9.97
CA ASP A 155 3.93 8.65 10.16
C ASP A 155 3.75 9.12 11.61
N VAL A 156 4.80 9.06 12.45
CA VAL A 156 4.76 9.63 13.82
C VAL A 156 4.32 11.09 13.75
N ILE A 157 4.97 11.87 12.90
CA ILE A 157 4.39 13.12 12.43
C ILE A 157 3.43 12.79 11.29
N TYR A 158 2.13 12.90 11.59
CA TYR A 158 1.01 12.60 10.69
C TYR A 158 1.22 13.16 9.28
N ASP A 159 1.15 12.35 8.23
CA ASP A 159 1.40 12.83 6.86
C ASP A 159 0.14 12.99 6.02
N GLY A 160 -1.01 12.49 6.49
CA GLY A 160 -2.31 12.63 5.85
C GLY A 160 -3.27 11.48 6.12
N PRO A 161 -4.48 11.51 5.54
CA PRO A 161 -5.50 10.52 5.81
C PRO A 161 -5.27 9.20 5.07
N TYR A 162 -5.61 8.11 5.77
CA TYR A 162 -5.54 6.73 5.27
C TYR A 162 -6.93 6.14 5.13
N GLU A 163 -7.05 5.13 4.28
CA GLU A 163 -8.17 4.20 4.26
C GLU A 163 -9.59 4.78 4.20
N LEU A 164 -9.89 5.53 3.14
CA LEU A 164 -11.20 6.14 2.90
C LEU A 164 -11.80 5.72 1.56
N ASN A 165 -13.11 5.89 1.40
CA ASN A 165 -13.74 5.75 0.09
C ASN A 165 -13.44 6.99 -0.76
N GLN A 166 -13.17 6.79 -2.04
CA GLN A 166 -12.86 7.90 -2.94
C GLN A 166 -13.38 7.65 -4.35
N LEU A 167 -13.62 8.75 -5.07
CA LEU A 167 -13.77 8.80 -6.53
C LEU A 167 -12.66 9.68 -7.08
N THR A 168 -11.70 9.06 -7.74
CA THR A 168 -10.46 9.69 -8.17
C THR A 168 -10.31 9.62 -9.68
N TYR A 169 -9.77 10.69 -10.28
CA TYR A 169 -9.22 10.65 -11.63
C TYR A 169 -7.73 11.00 -11.60
N ASN A 170 -6.92 10.10 -12.14
CA ASN A 170 -5.49 10.28 -12.34
C ASN A 170 -5.20 10.56 -13.81
N TYR A 171 -4.44 11.61 -14.06
CA TYR A 171 -3.92 11.97 -15.37
C TYR A 171 -2.42 11.71 -15.44
N ASP A 172 -1.99 11.05 -16.52
CA ASP A 172 -0.59 10.90 -16.90
C ASP A 172 -0.42 11.33 -18.35
N SER A 173 0.43 12.32 -18.58
CA SER A 173 0.73 12.82 -19.92
C SER A 173 1.65 11.88 -20.73
N GLY A 174 2.31 10.92 -20.08
CA GLY A 174 3.40 10.12 -20.65
C GLY A 174 4.71 10.87 -20.81
N THR A 175 4.77 12.15 -20.40
CA THR A 175 5.96 13.03 -20.52
C THR A 175 6.60 13.38 -19.17
N GLY A 176 6.14 12.72 -18.10
CA GLY A 176 6.56 12.96 -16.73
C GLY A 176 5.65 13.90 -15.95
N PHE A 177 4.79 14.68 -16.62
CA PHE A 177 3.74 15.46 -15.96
C PHE A 177 2.54 14.57 -15.62
N THR A 178 2.08 14.65 -14.38
CA THR A 178 0.91 13.95 -13.85
C THR A 178 0.01 14.89 -13.06
N GLY A 179 -1.24 14.49 -12.87
CA GLY A 179 -2.18 15.20 -12.00
C GLY A 179 -3.22 14.27 -11.40
N VAL A 180 -3.82 14.70 -10.29
CA VAL A 180 -4.90 13.97 -9.62
C VAL A 180 -5.98 14.94 -9.17
N ILE A 181 -7.23 14.48 -9.25
CA ILE A 181 -8.36 15.07 -8.52
C ILE A 181 -9.17 13.95 -7.90
N SER A 182 -9.58 14.12 -6.65
CA SER A 182 -10.35 13.14 -5.90
C SER A 182 -11.44 13.80 -5.08
N LEU A 183 -12.60 13.15 -5.06
CA LEU A 183 -13.63 13.36 -4.06
C LEU A 183 -13.51 12.24 -3.04
N GLU A 184 -13.24 12.60 -1.80
CA GLU A 184 -12.93 11.66 -0.73
C GLU A 184 -14.03 11.70 0.33
N ASP A 185 -14.33 10.52 0.87
CA ASP A 185 -15.30 10.36 1.94
C ASP A 185 -14.83 11.16 3.16
N SER A 186 -15.64 12.14 3.57
CA SER A 186 -15.32 13.02 4.69
C SER A 186 -15.37 12.30 6.04
N ASN A 187 -16.05 11.14 6.13
CA ASN A 187 -16.10 10.36 7.39
C ASN A 187 -16.51 8.89 7.19
N SER A 188 -15.64 7.96 7.62
CA SER A 188 -16.03 6.55 7.76
C SER A 188 -15.74 6.01 9.16
N THR A 189 -16.76 6.00 10.03
CA THR A 189 -16.70 5.40 11.36
C THR A 189 -17.99 4.63 11.69
N SER A 190 -17.88 3.53 12.42
CA SER A 190 -19.02 2.71 12.87
C SER A 190 -19.61 3.12 14.22
N THR A 191 -18.94 3.99 14.98
CA THR A 191 -19.31 4.32 16.37
C THR A 191 -20.09 5.63 16.51
N GLY A 192 -20.32 6.37 15.42
CA GLY A 192 -20.96 7.69 15.50
C GLY A 192 -20.03 8.81 16.00
N ASP A 193 -18.76 8.49 16.24
CA ASP A 193 -17.67 9.42 16.52
C ASP A 193 -16.74 9.45 15.30
N ALA A 194 -16.59 10.59 14.61
CA ALA A 194 -15.59 10.75 13.55
C ALA A 194 -14.20 10.55 14.17
N SER A 195 -13.25 9.85 13.54
CA SER A 195 -11.88 9.76 14.07
C SER A 195 -10.93 9.81 12.89
N TYR A 196 -10.03 10.81 12.90
CA TYR A 196 -9.05 11.01 11.82
C TYR A 196 -7.69 10.46 12.20
N GLY A 197 -7.43 9.15 12.09
CA GLY A 197 -6.09 8.59 12.30
C GLY A 197 -5.55 8.68 13.75
N ALA A 198 -5.71 9.81 14.43
CA ALA A 198 -5.75 9.99 15.86
C ALA A 198 -6.96 9.24 16.44
N SER A 199 -6.67 8.20 17.21
CA SER A 199 -7.65 7.39 17.96
C SER A 199 -8.62 8.18 18.86
N TRP A 200 -8.48 9.50 19.00
CA TRP A 200 -9.22 10.33 19.95
C TRP A 200 -9.63 11.73 19.43
N TRP A 201 -9.05 12.23 18.32
CA TRP A 201 -9.49 13.53 17.77
C TRP A 201 -10.63 13.28 16.80
N THR A 202 -11.79 13.83 17.15
CA THR A 202 -13.06 13.56 16.47
C THR A 202 -13.66 14.83 15.90
N ASP A 203 -13.92 14.79 14.61
CA ASP A 203 -14.66 15.84 13.92
C ASP A 203 -16.16 15.85 14.27
N ASP A 204 -16.77 17.03 14.14
CA ASP A 204 -18.19 17.22 14.45
C ASP A 204 -19.09 16.56 13.39
N LYS A 205 -19.92 15.63 13.86
CA LYS A 205 -20.90 14.84 13.11
C LYS A 205 -21.96 15.65 12.35
N GLU A 206 -22.15 16.94 12.66
CA GLU A 206 -23.33 17.69 12.22
C GLU A 206 -23.26 18.24 10.79
N ASN A 207 -22.11 18.18 10.11
CA ASN A 207 -21.90 18.87 8.82
C ASN A 207 -21.40 17.99 7.63
N HIS A 208 -21.76 16.72 7.56
CA HIS A 208 -21.39 15.83 6.44
C HIS A 208 -22.25 16.01 5.17
N TYR A 209 -22.36 17.22 4.62
CA TYR A 209 -23.13 17.43 3.39
C TYR A 209 -22.30 17.40 2.10
N ALA A 210 -20.97 17.49 2.21
CA ALA A 210 -20.04 17.49 1.08
C ALA A 210 -18.91 16.45 1.28
N PRO A 211 -18.38 15.88 0.18
CA PRO A 211 -17.11 15.14 0.24
C PRO A 211 -15.95 16.11 0.43
N ASP A 212 -14.84 15.56 0.91
CA ASP A 212 -13.57 16.27 0.89
C ASP A 212 -13.01 16.29 -0.53
N VAL A 213 -12.15 17.27 -0.82
CA VAL A 213 -11.56 17.43 -2.14
C VAL A 213 -10.04 17.37 -2.03
N VAL A 214 -9.44 16.49 -2.83
CA VAL A 214 -7.98 16.44 -3.00
C VAL A 214 -7.62 16.73 -4.44
N ALA A 215 -6.61 17.57 -4.65
CA ALA A 215 -6.05 17.81 -5.97
C ALA A 215 -4.54 17.95 -5.91
N GLY A 216 -3.85 17.44 -6.91
CA GLY A 216 -2.39 17.47 -6.96
C GLY A 216 -1.84 17.50 -8.38
N LEU A 217 -0.61 18.00 -8.48
CA LEU A 217 0.16 18.07 -9.71
C LEU A 217 1.58 17.60 -9.44
N GLY A 218 2.21 17.04 -10.46
CA GLY A 218 3.51 16.39 -10.32
C GLY A 218 4.29 16.41 -11.62
N TYR A 219 5.61 16.41 -11.46
CA TYR A 219 6.54 16.30 -12.57
C TYR A 219 7.71 15.42 -12.19
N THR A 220 7.99 14.40 -13.00
CA THR A 220 9.14 13.52 -12.83
C THR A 220 10.05 13.61 -14.04
N THR A 221 11.34 13.83 -13.80
CA THR A 221 12.37 13.87 -14.84
C THR A 221 13.64 13.16 -14.37
N GLY A 222 13.96 12.05 -15.05
CA GLY A 222 15.13 11.24 -14.73
C GLY A 222 15.12 10.77 -13.27
N THR A 223 16.04 11.32 -12.47
CA THR A 223 16.23 10.97 -11.05
C THR A 223 15.51 11.90 -10.08
N LEU A 224 14.80 12.91 -10.57
CA LEU A 224 14.10 13.90 -9.75
C LEU A 224 12.59 13.78 -9.95
N GLY A 225 11.85 13.77 -8.84
CA GLY A 225 10.39 13.91 -8.80
C GLY A 225 10.01 15.10 -7.95
N PHE A 226 9.01 15.86 -8.40
CA PHE A 226 8.36 16.89 -7.59
C PHE A 226 6.85 16.67 -7.65
N LYS A 227 6.19 16.76 -6.50
CA LYS A 227 4.73 16.71 -6.40
C LYS A 227 4.24 17.75 -5.40
N VAL A 228 3.08 18.32 -5.69
CA VAL A 228 2.31 19.14 -4.76
C VAL A 228 0.88 18.63 -4.74
N VAL A 229 0.30 18.54 -3.55
CA VAL A 229 -1.07 18.09 -3.32
C VAL A 229 -1.70 18.97 -2.26
N GLY A 230 -2.99 19.25 -2.40
CA GLY A 230 -3.79 19.93 -1.39
C GLY A 230 -5.04 19.11 -1.10
N GLY A 231 -5.45 19.11 0.16
CA GLY A 231 -6.70 18.53 0.62
C GLY A 231 -7.54 19.58 1.35
N TYR A 232 -8.85 19.56 1.13
CA TYR A 232 -9.81 20.40 1.84
C TYR A 232 -10.78 19.52 2.61
N ASP A 233 -10.80 19.71 3.93
CA ASP A 233 -11.67 19.07 4.90
C ASP A 233 -12.98 19.87 4.98
N SER A 234 -14.05 19.25 4.50
CA SER A 234 -15.36 19.87 4.41
C SER A 234 -16.07 20.02 5.77
N ILE A 235 -15.63 19.33 6.81
CA ILE A 235 -16.26 19.34 8.13
C ILE A 235 -15.66 20.43 9.01
N VAL A 236 -14.32 20.56 9.02
CA VAL A 236 -13.62 21.63 9.74
C VAL A 236 -13.62 22.95 8.96
N GLU A 237 -13.93 22.90 7.66
CA GLU A 237 -13.82 24.02 6.71
C GLU A 237 -12.39 24.57 6.58
N GLU A 238 -11.40 23.67 6.72
CA GLU A 238 -9.97 23.97 6.62
C GLU A 238 -9.29 22.99 5.65
N GLY A 239 -8.01 23.22 5.34
CA GLY A 239 -7.26 22.32 4.49
C GLY A 239 -5.77 22.35 4.76
N ALA A 240 -5.04 21.62 3.94
CA ALA A 240 -3.60 21.61 3.99
C ALA A 240 -3.00 21.38 2.61
N ILE A 241 -1.78 21.89 2.42
CA ILE A 241 -0.99 21.69 1.20
C ILE A 241 0.29 20.97 1.58
N LYS A 242 0.65 19.95 0.82
CA LYS A 242 1.90 19.19 0.95
C LYS A 242 2.68 19.23 -0.36
N ALA A 243 3.97 19.49 -0.29
CA ALA A 243 4.88 19.39 -1.41
C ALA A 243 6.01 18.43 -1.09
N ARG A 244 6.41 17.62 -2.07
CA ARG A 244 7.46 16.61 -1.95
C ARG A 244 8.43 16.68 -3.11
N ILE A 245 9.71 16.58 -2.80
CA ILE A 245 10.80 16.35 -3.77
C ILE A 245 11.42 15.00 -3.45
N ASP A 246 11.55 14.16 -4.48
CA ASP A 246 12.30 12.91 -4.41
C ASP A 246 13.51 12.99 -5.36
N ALA A 247 14.65 12.48 -4.90
CA ALA A 247 15.88 12.46 -5.67
C ALA A 247 16.59 11.09 -5.57
N LYS A 248 17.13 10.62 -6.70
CA LYS A 248 18.05 9.47 -6.75
C LYS A 248 19.45 9.94 -7.13
N LEU A 249 20.39 9.88 -6.19
CA LEU A 249 21.74 10.41 -6.32
C LEU A 249 22.77 9.29 -6.12
N GLY A 250 23.23 8.68 -7.23
CA GLY A 250 24.29 7.67 -7.17
C GLY A 250 23.90 6.42 -6.35
N GLY A 251 22.64 6.01 -6.41
CA GLY A 251 22.09 4.88 -5.64
C GLY A 251 21.50 5.28 -4.29
N VAL A 252 21.81 6.48 -3.76
CA VAL A 252 21.13 7.04 -2.59
C VAL A 252 19.78 7.58 -3.02
N GLU A 253 18.74 7.20 -2.28
CA GLU A 253 17.40 7.78 -2.40
C GLU A 253 17.27 8.86 -1.33
N ALA A 254 16.74 10.03 -1.67
CA ALA A 254 16.52 11.12 -0.72
C ALA A 254 15.16 11.75 -1.00
N PHE A 255 14.49 12.20 0.06
CA PHE A 255 13.27 12.98 -0.07
C PHE A 255 13.27 14.16 0.90
N LEU A 256 12.53 15.21 0.51
CA LEU A 256 12.17 16.32 1.36
C LEU A 256 10.69 16.62 1.11
N MET A 257 9.92 16.70 2.18
CA MET A 257 8.48 16.94 2.14
C MET A 257 8.13 18.03 3.15
N GLY A 258 7.28 18.98 2.75
CA GLY A 258 6.80 20.04 3.63
C GLY A 258 5.29 20.18 3.51
N GLY A 259 4.64 20.38 4.65
CA GLY A 259 3.21 20.59 4.79
C GLY A 259 2.92 21.98 5.35
N TRP A 260 1.84 22.60 4.91
CA TRP A 260 1.29 23.84 5.46
C TRP A 260 -0.19 23.65 5.73
N ASN A 261 -0.61 23.98 6.95
CA ASN A 261 -2.00 23.96 7.40
C ASN A 261 -2.62 25.35 7.17
N THR A 262 -3.88 25.42 6.69
CA THR A 262 -4.54 26.71 6.46
C THR A 262 -4.85 27.47 7.75
N ASP A 263 -5.03 26.74 8.86
CA ASP A 263 -5.24 27.28 10.20
C ASP A 263 -4.51 26.39 11.22
N GLY A 264 -3.30 26.81 11.64
CA GLY A 264 -2.46 26.04 12.56
C GLY A 264 -3.06 25.81 13.95
N ASP A 265 -4.08 26.59 14.33
CA ASP A 265 -4.81 26.42 15.59
C ASP A 265 -5.90 25.34 15.49
N LYS A 266 -6.13 24.77 14.30
CA LYS A 266 -7.12 23.71 14.06
C LYS A 266 -6.47 22.49 13.44
N LEU A 267 -6.68 21.35 14.10
CA LEU A 267 -6.48 20.06 13.46
C LEU A 267 -7.57 19.85 12.40
N ASN A 268 -7.16 19.44 11.21
CA ASN A 268 -8.06 18.96 10.16
C ASN A 268 -7.52 17.66 9.57
N LYS A 269 -8.32 16.97 8.78
CA LYS A 269 -7.99 15.68 8.18
C LYS A 269 -6.68 15.64 7.40
N TYR A 270 -6.24 16.76 6.82
CA TYR A 270 -5.03 16.83 5.98
C TYR A 270 -3.80 17.40 6.70
N ALA A 271 -3.99 17.92 7.92
CA ALA A 271 -2.96 18.37 8.87
C ALA A 271 -3.33 17.96 10.31
N GLY A 272 -3.48 16.64 10.50
CA GLY A 272 -3.93 16.04 11.75
C GLY A 272 -2.79 15.63 12.68
N THR A 273 -3.06 14.60 13.49
CA THR A 273 -2.08 13.99 14.40
C THR A 273 -2.26 12.47 14.43
N ASN A 274 -1.18 11.72 14.65
CA ASN A 274 -1.20 10.30 14.98
C ASN A 274 -0.85 10.05 16.46
N GLN A 275 -0.64 11.13 17.23
CA GLN A 275 -0.18 11.04 18.60
C GLN A 275 -1.30 10.55 19.52
N ASP A 276 -0.95 9.75 20.53
CA ASP A 276 -1.87 9.38 21.59
C ASP A 276 -2.33 10.61 22.37
N ARG A 277 -3.55 10.57 22.92
CA ARG A 277 -4.13 11.70 23.67
C ARG A 277 -3.22 12.17 24.81
N SER A 278 -2.50 11.25 25.43
CA SER A 278 -1.58 11.55 26.53
C SER A 278 -0.36 12.37 26.10
N ALA A 279 0.00 12.37 24.81
CA ALA A 279 1.01 13.24 24.25
C ALA A 279 0.50 14.69 24.06
N CYS A 280 -0.79 14.93 24.30
CA CYS A 280 -1.47 16.16 23.93
C CYS A 280 -1.98 16.94 25.13
N PRO A 281 -1.75 18.26 25.20
CA PRO A 281 -2.33 19.09 26.24
C PRO A 281 -3.87 19.04 26.23
N VAL A 282 -4.49 19.09 27.42
CA VAL A 282 -5.94 18.86 27.56
C VAL A 282 -6.78 19.85 26.77
N ASP A 283 -6.40 21.14 26.78
CA ASP A 283 -7.17 22.21 26.13
C ASP A 283 -6.49 22.75 24.86
N HIS A 284 -5.40 22.10 24.42
CA HIS A 284 -4.62 22.51 23.25
C HIS A 284 -4.25 21.29 22.36
N PRO A 285 -5.24 20.60 21.76
CA PRO A 285 -5.02 19.44 20.89
C PRO A 285 -4.19 19.75 19.63
N GLU A 286 -4.22 20.99 19.14
CA GLU A 286 -3.43 21.49 18.00
C GLU A 286 -1.91 21.34 18.23
N LEU A 287 -1.47 21.40 19.49
CA LEU A 287 -0.06 21.22 19.86
C LEU A 287 0.45 19.77 19.70
N CYS A 288 -0.42 18.85 19.27
CA CYS A 288 -0.06 17.49 18.88
C CYS A 288 0.01 17.25 17.37
N GLY A 289 -0.48 18.19 16.57
CA GLY A 289 -0.45 18.11 15.12
C GLY A 289 0.73 18.87 14.54
N TRP A 290 0.50 19.42 13.35
CA TRP A 290 1.51 20.21 12.65
C TRP A 290 1.69 21.60 13.29
N GLY A 291 0.62 22.18 13.82
CA GLY A 291 0.54 23.64 13.93
C GLY A 291 0.43 24.23 12.53
N ASP A 292 1.13 25.32 12.25
CA ASP A 292 1.11 25.96 10.92
C ASP A 292 1.81 25.12 9.83
N TRP A 293 2.82 24.34 10.18
CA TRP A 293 3.63 23.60 9.20
C TRP A 293 4.27 22.35 9.77
N ALA A 294 4.62 21.42 8.89
CA ALA A 294 5.42 20.25 9.20
C ALA A 294 6.44 19.98 8.10
N LEU A 295 7.57 19.38 8.48
CA LEU A 295 8.67 19.06 7.57
C LEU A 295 9.13 17.63 7.83
N TRP A 296 9.30 16.86 6.77
CA TRP A 296 9.90 15.53 6.79
C TRP A 296 11.05 15.50 5.80
N GLY A 297 12.13 14.84 6.16
CA GLY A 297 13.24 14.59 5.25
C GLY A 297 13.91 13.29 5.58
N GLY A 298 14.41 12.61 4.57
CA GLY A 298 15.07 11.34 4.80
C GLY A 298 15.93 10.87 3.65
N VAL A 299 16.72 9.85 3.94
CA VAL A 299 17.63 9.20 3.01
C VAL A 299 17.57 7.69 3.15
N GLY A 300 17.73 7.00 2.02
CA GLY A 300 17.91 5.57 1.92
C GLY A 300 19.21 5.26 1.20
N VAL A 301 20.13 4.59 1.89
CA VAL A 301 21.47 4.28 1.39
C VAL A 301 21.61 2.77 1.24
N PRO A 302 21.60 2.22 0.01
CA PRO A 302 21.88 0.81 -0.21
C PRO A 302 23.38 0.56 -0.01
N PHE A 303 23.74 -0.34 0.91
CA PHE A 303 25.11 -0.84 1.03
C PHE A 303 25.39 -1.94 0.01
N ASN A 304 24.38 -2.76 -0.30
CA ASN A 304 24.39 -3.79 -1.33
C ASN A 304 22.95 -4.24 -1.63
N ASP A 305 22.79 -5.22 -2.51
CA ASP A 305 21.48 -5.75 -2.95
C ASP A 305 20.61 -6.34 -1.84
N LYS A 306 21.17 -6.60 -0.66
CA LYS A 306 20.47 -7.20 0.49
C LYS A 306 20.35 -6.28 1.68
N LEU A 307 21.09 -5.16 1.73
CA LEU A 307 21.13 -4.32 2.93
C LEU A 307 21.04 -2.85 2.53
N LYS A 308 20.00 -2.18 3.04
CA LYS A 308 19.76 -0.75 2.91
C LYS A 308 19.60 -0.14 4.29
N TRP A 309 20.22 1.02 4.52
CA TRP A 309 20.02 1.83 5.72
C TRP A 309 19.10 3.00 5.40
N ASN A 310 18.15 3.29 6.28
CA ASN A 310 17.25 4.42 6.14
C ASN A 310 17.32 5.34 7.37
N LEU A 311 17.10 6.63 7.12
CA LEU A 311 16.96 7.67 8.12
C LEU A 311 15.81 8.60 7.70
N GLN A 312 14.92 8.89 8.63
CA GLN A 312 13.90 9.92 8.54
C GLN A 312 14.05 10.88 9.73
N LEU A 313 13.90 12.17 9.45
CA LEU A 313 13.73 13.22 10.44
C LEU A 313 12.43 13.97 10.12
N ALA A 314 11.67 14.31 11.15
CA ALA A 314 10.51 15.17 10.99
C ALA A 314 10.41 16.21 12.11
N TYR A 315 9.82 17.36 11.80
CA TYR A 315 9.61 18.45 12.76
C TYR A 315 8.36 19.24 12.44
N THR A 316 7.65 19.69 13.48
CA THR A 316 6.41 20.47 13.36
C THR A 316 6.53 21.86 13.99
N ASP A 317 5.65 22.77 13.61
CA ASP A 317 5.49 24.07 14.27
C ASP A 317 5.09 23.92 15.75
N SER A 318 4.30 22.87 16.06
CA SER A 318 4.01 22.41 17.42
C SER A 318 5.24 21.87 18.18
N LYS A 319 6.43 21.94 17.57
CA LYS A 319 7.74 21.58 18.12
C LYS A 319 7.86 20.11 18.54
N ILE A 320 7.21 19.24 17.78
CA ILE A 320 7.43 17.79 17.90
C ILE A 320 8.58 17.45 16.97
N PHE A 321 9.62 16.82 17.50
CA PHE A 321 10.75 16.35 16.70
C PHE A 321 10.77 14.82 16.67
N GLU A 322 10.92 14.25 15.49
CA GLU A 322 11.04 12.82 15.26
C GLU A 322 12.37 12.52 14.57
N ALA A 323 13.06 11.49 15.03
CA ALA A 323 14.20 10.88 14.32
C ALA A 323 14.08 9.36 14.31
N THR A 324 13.91 8.78 13.13
CA THR A 324 13.70 7.35 12.93
C THR A 324 14.78 6.77 12.02
N THR A 325 15.34 5.62 12.37
CA THR A 325 16.34 4.95 11.53
C THR A 325 16.21 3.44 11.58
N ASN A 326 16.44 2.78 10.45
CA ASN A 326 16.34 1.34 10.33
C ASN A 326 17.34 0.71 9.37
N LEU A 327 17.40 -0.62 9.39
CA LEU A 327 18.16 -1.43 8.43
C LEU A 327 17.25 -2.44 7.75
N LYS A 328 17.02 -2.30 6.45
CA LYS A 328 16.28 -3.30 5.66
C LYS A 328 17.22 -4.38 5.19
N PHE A 329 17.18 -5.54 5.85
CA PHE A 329 17.99 -6.70 5.51
C PHE A 329 17.15 -7.78 4.82
N ASN A 330 17.47 -8.10 3.56
CA ASN A 330 16.84 -9.12 2.75
C ASN A 330 17.80 -10.32 2.56
N PRO A 331 17.94 -11.23 3.54
CA PRO A 331 18.88 -12.35 3.45
C PRO A 331 18.61 -13.25 2.25
N VAL A 332 17.34 -13.45 1.90
CA VAL A 332 16.85 -14.19 0.75
C VAL A 332 15.66 -13.46 0.12
N LYS A 333 15.29 -13.86 -1.09
CA LYS A 333 14.13 -13.29 -1.81
C LYS A 333 12.86 -13.38 -0.96
N ASN A 334 12.13 -12.27 -0.89
CA ASN A 334 10.85 -12.10 -0.19
C ASN A 334 10.90 -12.29 1.34
N LEU A 335 12.08 -12.27 1.97
CA LEU A 335 12.20 -12.24 3.43
C LEU A 335 12.91 -10.96 3.83
N LEU A 336 12.24 -10.13 4.63
CA LEU A 336 12.75 -8.90 5.22
C LEU A 336 12.94 -9.09 6.72
N VAL A 337 14.09 -8.64 7.21
CA VAL A 337 14.38 -8.42 8.63
C VAL A 337 14.73 -6.95 8.80
N GLU A 338 13.98 -6.24 9.64
CA GLU A 338 14.04 -4.78 9.75
C GLU A 338 14.01 -4.35 11.22
N PRO A 339 15.19 -4.18 11.86
CA PRO A 339 15.29 -3.47 13.13
C PRO A 339 15.17 -1.97 12.89
N GLU A 340 14.43 -1.29 13.75
CA GLU A 340 14.22 0.15 13.76
C GLU A 340 14.32 0.74 15.17
N LEU A 341 14.79 1.98 15.24
CA LEU A 341 14.75 2.82 16.42
C LEU A 341 14.15 4.17 16.05
N THR A 342 13.23 4.65 16.88
CA THR A 342 12.58 5.95 16.76
C THR A 342 12.77 6.73 18.04
N TYR A 343 13.21 7.98 17.94
CA TYR A 343 13.23 8.96 19.02
C TYR A 343 12.24 10.07 18.71
N VAL A 344 11.48 10.49 19.72
CA VAL A 344 10.53 11.60 19.61
C VAL A 344 10.63 12.52 20.81
N HIS A 345 10.65 13.82 20.56
CA HIS A 345 10.60 14.88 21.57
C HIS A 345 9.30 15.68 21.44
N TYR A 346 8.67 15.96 22.57
CA TYR A 346 7.45 16.77 22.65
C TYR A 346 7.67 18.00 23.54
N ASP A 347 7.73 19.19 22.95
CA ASP A 347 7.91 20.45 23.72
C ASP A 347 6.71 20.75 24.61
N SER A 348 5.48 20.49 24.12
CA SER A 348 4.23 20.87 24.79
C SER A 348 4.02 20.19 26.15
N ILE A 349 4.56 18.99 26.32
CA ILE A 349 4.52 18.23 27.58
C ILE A 349 5.90 18.06 28.22
N ASN A 350 6.96 18.58 27.59
CA ASN A 350 8.35 18.45 28.01
C ASN A 350 8.73 16.99 28.33
N ASP A 351 8.51 16.10 27.37
CA ASP A 351 8.80 14.67 27.50
C ASP A 351 9.43 14.11 26.21
N ASP A 352 10.06 12.95 26.33
CA ASP A 352 10.77 12.27 25.27
C ASP A 352 10.42 10.77 25.28
N THR A 353 10.37 10.16 24.11
CA THR A 353 10.25 8.69 24.00
C THR A 353 11.29 8.12 23.03
N VAL A 354 11.70 6.89 23.32
CA VAL A 354 12.48 6.06 22.40
C VAL A 354 11.74 4.74 22.28
N ALA A 355 11.40 4.38 21.05
CA ALA A 355 10.74 3.13 20.73
C ALA A 355 11.57 2.33 19.73
N GLY A 356 11.39 1.01 19.72
CA GLY A 356 12.08 0.13 18.80
C GLY A 356 11.18 -0.97 18.28
N ILE A 357 11.39 -1.36 17.03
CA ILE A 357 10.67 -2.45 16.37
C ILE A 357 11.70 -3.40 15.76
N LEU A 358 11.50 -4.70 15.94
CA LEU A 358 12.21 -5.73 15.18
C LEU A 358 11.20 -6.51 14.36
N ARG A 359 11.16 -6.21 13.06
CA ARG A 359 10.21 -6.80 12.12
C ARG A 359 10.82 -7.96 11.35
N PHE A 360 10.00 -9.01 11.19
CA PHE A 360 10.21 -10.07 10.22
C PHE A 360 9.00 -10.11 9.29
N GLU A 361 9.24 -9.93 7.98
CA GLU A 361 8.16 -9.93 6.99
C GLU A 361 8.50 -10.88 5.84
N ARG A 362 7.53 -11.72 5.47
CA ARG A 362 7.62 -12.57 4.29
C ARG A 362 6.47 -12.28 3.33
N ASN A 363 6.83 -11.97 2.10
CA ASN A 363 5.90 -11.74 1.00
C ASN A 363 5.75 -13.00 0.14
N PHE A 364 4.57 -13.24 -0.42
CA PHE A 364 4.32 -14.37 -1.31
C PHE A 364 3.46 -14.00 -2.53
#